data_AF-A0A1W5ZR64-F1
#
_entry.id   AF-A0A1W5ZR64-F1
#
_cell.length_a   1.000
_cell.length_b   1.000
_cell.length_c   1.000
_cell.angle_alpha   90.00
_cell.angle_beta   90.00
_cell.angle_gamma   90.00
#
_symmetry.space_group_name_H-M   'P 1'
#
loop_
_entity.id
_entity.type
_entity.pdbx_description
1 polymer ?
#
loop_
_entity_poly.entity_id
_entity_poly.type
_entity_poly.pdbx_seq_one_letter_code
_entity_poly.pdbx_strand_id
1 'polypeptide(L)'
;MAKNELKEFLSESFGEGVYYRELRLTNKELEELRKFYPQATVRKTTEISDANSKAWYEINLLPLKTPGCETIQEENNRLKREIEVLKKARN
;
A
#
# COMPACT_ATOMS: atom_id res chain seq x y z
N MET A 1 -13.48 14.19 -14.06
CA MET A 1 -14.45 13.08 -13.99
C MET A 1 -15.53 13.43 -12.97
N ALA A 2 -16.74 12.93 -13.15
CA ALA A 2 -17.78 12.97 -12.12
C ALA A 2 -17.44 11.99 -10.97
N LYS A 3 -18.04 12.18 -9.80
CA LYS A 3 -17.72 11.39 -8.60
C LYS A 3 -18.00 9.88 -8.78
N ASN A 4 -19.08 9.53 -9.47
CA ASN A 4 -19.43 8.13 -9.71
C ASN A 4 -18.48 7.45 -10.71
N GLU A 5 -18.08 8.16 -11.76
CA GLU A 5 -17.09 7.68 -12.74
C GLU A 5 -15.74 7.39 -12.06
N LEU A 6 -15.31 8.25 -11.13
CA LEU A 6 -14.07 8.01 -10.37
C LEU A 6 -14.17 6.76 -9.50
N LYS A 7 -15.32 6.51 -8.86
CA LYS A 7 -15.52 5.33 -8.02
C LYS A 7 -15.46 4.04 -8.83
N GLU A 8 -16.12 4.01 -9.98
CA GLU A 8 -16.08 2.87 -10.91
C GLU A 8 -14.65 2.63 -11.40
N PHE A 9 -13.98 3.69 -11.86
CA PHE A 9 -12.58 3.63 -12.28
C PHE A 9 -11.65 3.06 -11.20
N LEU A 10 -11.80 3.50 -9.95
CA LEU A 10 -10.99 2.97 -8.83
C LEU A 10 -11.32 1.51 -8.53
N SER A 11 -12.60 1.14 -8.55
CA SER A 11 -13.03 -0.25 -8.33
C SER A 11 -12.45 -1.20 -9.39
N GLU A 12 -12.40 -0.77 -10.65
CA GLU A 12 -11.80 -1.54 -11.75
C GLU A 12 -10.28 -1.58 -11.63
N SER A 13 -9.66 -0.45 -11.26
CA SER A 13 -8.19 -0.34 -11.13
C SER A 13 -7.60 -1.27 -10.07
N PHE A 14 -8.33 -1.48 -8.97
CA PHE A 14 -7.95 -2.30 -7.82
C PHE A 14 -8.80 -3.57 -7.67
N GLY A 15 -9.49 -3.99 -8.74
CA GLY A 15 -10.20 -5.26 -8.78
C GLY A 15 -9.26 -6.47 -8.72
N GLU A 16 -9.83 -7.66 -8.54
CA GLU A 16 -9.13 -8.95 -8.74
C GLU A 16 -7.86 -9.14 -7.89
N GLY A 17 -7.81 -8.57 -6.69
CA GLY A 17 -6.65 -8.70 -5.80
C GLY A 17 -5.46 -7.83 -6.20
N VAL A 18 -5.68 -6.81 -7.04
CA VAL A 18 -4.67 -5.79 -7.34
C VAL A 18 -4.67 -4.74 -6.23
N TYR A 19 -3.57 -4.66 -5.48
CA TYR A 19 -3.43 -3.68 -4.39
C TYR A 19 -2.48 -2.54 -4.72
N TYR A 20 -1.71 -2.64 -5.81
CA TYR A 20 -0.74 -1.63 -6.23
C TYR A 20 -0.99 -1.18 -7.66
N ARG A 21 -1.08 0.14 -7.88
CA ARG A 21 -1.25 0.76 -9.20
C ARG A 21 -0.59 2.12 -9.25
N GLU A 22 -0.09 2.46 -10.43
CA GLU A 22 0.20 3.84 -10.80
C GLU A 22 -1.02 4.45 -11.48
N LEU A 23 -1.58 5.53 -10.91
CA LEU A 23 -2.74 6.23 -11.45
C LEU A 23 -2.43 7.70 -11.71
N ARG A 24 -3.06 8.24 -12.75
CA ARG A 24 -2.94 9.65 -13.13
C ARG A 24 -4.15 10.44 -12.66
N LEU A 25 -3.97 11.17 -11.56
CA LEU A 25 -5.05 11.81 -10.82
C LEU A 25 -4.80 13.32 -10.66
N THR A 26 -5.89 14.06 -10.51
CA THR A 26 -5.87 15.42 -9.95
C THR A 26 -5.80 15.37 -8.43
N ASN A 27 -5.45 16.48 -7.78
CA ASN A 27 -5.50 16.58 -6.31
C ASN A 27 -6.91 16.28 -5.75
N LYS A 28 -7.97 16.74 -6.43
CA LYS A 28 -9.36 16.48 -6.03
C LYS A 28 -9.73 15.00 -6.13
N GLU A 29 -9.32 14.33 -7.21
CA GLU A 29 -9.52 12.88 -7.35
C GLU A 29 -8.72 12.10 -6.29
N LEU A 30 -7.52 12.58 -5.94
CA LEU A 30 -6.70 12.00 -4.87
C LEU A 30 -7.35 12.15 -3.48
N GLU A 31 -7.97 13.29 -3.20
CA GLU A 31 -8.74 13.49 -1.96
C GLU A 31 -9.92 12.52 -1.85
N GLU A 32 -10.65 12.29 -2.93
CA GLU A 32 -11.73 11.30 -2.94
C GLU A 32 -11.18 9.87 -2.80
N LEU A 33 -10.05 9.54 -3.46
CA LEU A 33 -9.38 8.25 -3.29
C LEU A 33 -9.07 7.95 -1.83
N ARG A 34 -8.53 8.93 -1.09
CA ARG A 34 -8.22 8.79 0.35
C ARG A 34 -9.48 8.58 1.20
N LYS A 35 -10.65 9.01 0.75
CA LYS A 35 -11.93 8.71 1.43
C LYS A 35 -12.37 7.26 1.20
N PHE A 36 -12.13 6.72 0.00
CA PHE A 36 -12.46 5.33 -0.33
C PHE A 36 -11.46 4.32 0.25
N TYR A 37 -10.18 4.69 0.29
CA TYR A 37 -9.09 3.85 0.81
C TYR A 37 -8.26 4.62 1.84
N PRO A 38 -8.75 4.79 3.08
CA PRO A 38 -8.08 5.59 4.10
C PRO A 38 -6.68 5.09 4.48
N GLN A 39 -6.44 3.78 4.32
CA GLN A 39 -5.16 3.14 4.63
C GLN A 39 -4.18 3.14 3.45
N ALA A 40 -4.59 3.67 2.29
CA ALA A 40 -3.74 3.65 1.12
C ALA A 40 -2.49 4.51 1.30
N THR A 41 -1.35 3.94 0.96
CA THR A 41 -0.12 4.71 0.79
C THR A 41 -0.12 5.32 -0.60
N VAL A 42 0.17 6.63 -0.68
CA VAL A 42 0.21 7.36 -1.94
C VAL A 42 1.54 8.10 -2.04
N ARG A 43 2.27 7.87 -3.13
CA ARG A 43 3.52 8.57 -3.46
C ARG A 43 3.39 9.24 -4.82
N LYS A 44 3.62 10.55 -4.90
CA LYS A 44 3.69 11.27 -6.18
C LYS A 44 5.00 10.87 -6.89
N THR A 45 4.95 10.48 -8.16
CA THR A 45 6.13 10.06 -8.93
C THR A 45 6.61 11.08 -9.94
N THR A 46 5.76 12.03 -10.33
CA THR A 46 6.14 13.13 -11.23
C THR A 46 6.07 14.48 -10.54
N GLU A 47 7.14 15.27 -10.62
CA GLU A 47 7.18 16.63 -10.06
C GLU A 47 6.25 17.58 -10.83
N ILE A 48 6.22 17.45 -12.17
CA ILE A 48 5.48 18.33 -13.07
C ILE A 48 4.04 17.84 -13.24
N SER A 49 3.09 18.71 -12.92
CA SER A 49 1.69 18.56 -13.29
C SER A 49 1.51 18.97 -14.76
N ASP A 50 0.68 18.26 -15.52
CA ASP A 50 0.36 18.68 -16.89
C ASP A 50 -0.58 19.90 -16.91
N ALA A 51 -0.94 20.38 -18.11
CA ALA A 51 -1.90 21.48 -18.30
C ALA A 51 -3.27 21.22 -17.64
N ASN A 52 -3.62 19.96 -17.37
CA ASN A 52 -4.86 19.55 -16.69
C ASN A 52 -4.69 19.38 -15.17
N SER A 53 -3.54 19.77 -14.62
CA SER A 53 -3.21 19.63 -13.20
C SER A 53 -3.27 18.16 -12.70
N LYS A 54 -3.01 17.21 -13.60
CA LYS A 54 -2.86 15.80 -13.27
C LYS A 54 -1.39 15.44 -13.07
N ALA A 55 -1.13 14.58 -12.10
CA ALA A 55 0.19 13.99 -11.87
C ALA A 55 0.06 12.47 -11.72
N TRP A 56 1.19 11.77 -11.84
CA TRP A 56 1.27 10.35 -11.57
C TRP A 56 1.51 10.10 -10.09
N TYR A 57 0.78 9.10 -9.57
CA TYR A 57 0.86 8.65 -8.19
C TYR A 57 0.94 7.13 -8.16
N GLU A 58 1.89 6.61 -7.41
CA GLU A 58 1.87 5.23 -6.94
C GLU A 58 0.94 5.11 -5.75
N ILE A 59 0.02 4.15 -5.82
CA ILE A 59 -0.96 3.88 -4.79
C ILE A 59 -0.84 2.42 -4.38
N ASN A 60 -0.71 2.20 -3.07
CA ASN A 60 -0.72 0.87 -2.46
C ASN A 60 -1.85 0.80 -1.43
N LEU A 61 -2.80 -0.12 -1.61
CA LEU A 61 -3.93 -0.34 -0.71
C LEU A 61 -3.60 -1.22 0.49
N LEU A 62 -2.44 -1.89 0.48
CA LEU A 62 -2.01 -2.69 1.63
C LEU A 62 -1.53 -1.76 2.75
N PRO A 63 -1.84 -2.09 4.01
CA PRO A 63 -1.35 -1.33 5.14
C PRO A 63 0.19 -1.36 5.14
N LEU A 64 0.79 -0.19 5.40
CA LEU A 64 2.20 -0.15 5.81
C LEU A 64 2.32 -1.01 7.07
N LYS A 65 3.35 -1.89 7.11
CA LYS A 65 3.62 -2.75 8.27
C LYS A 65 3.40 -1.94 9.56
N THR A 66 2.41 -2.33 10.35
CA THR A 66 2.16 -1.69 11.64
C THR A 66 3.40 -1.88 12.52
N PRO A 67 3.96 -0.80 13.09
CA PRO A 67 5.02 -0.93 14.09
C PRO A 67 4.49 -1.81 15.23
N GLY A 68 5.17 -2.92 15.51
CA GLY A 68 4.74 -3.92 16.53
C GLY A 68 4.05 -5.16 15.97
N CYS A 69 3.79 -5.26 14.66
CA CYS A 69 3.46 -6.54 14.04
C CYS A 69 4.76 -7.20 13.58
N GLU A 70 5.39 -7.96 14.47
CA GLU A 70 6.46 -8.86 14.06
C GLU A 70 5.88 -9.79 12.99
N THR A 71 6.49 -9.77 11.81
CA THR A 71 6.05 -10.65 10.75
C THR A 71 6.23 -12.09 11.21
N ILE A 72 5.38 -13.01 10.75
CA ILE A 72 5.55 -14.46 11.01
C ILE A 72 6.99 -14.91 10.67
N GLN A 73 7.62 -14.26 9.69
CA GLN A 73 9.00 -14.51 9.32
C GLN A 73 10.02 -14.08 10.39
N GLU A 74 9.83 -12.93 11.03
CA GLU A 74 10.68 -12.41 12.11
C GLU A 74 10.59 -13.30 13.35
N GLU A 75 9.38 -13.66 13.76
CA GLU A 75 9.17 -14.56 14.89
C GLU A 75 9.70 -15.98 14.61
N ASN A 76 9.52 -16.50 13.40
CA ASN A 76 10.13 -17.77 13.01
C ASN A 76 11.66 -17.72 13.07
N ASN A 77 12.28 -16.60 12.71
CA ASN A 77 13.72 -16.43 12.78
C ASN A 77 14.20 -16.38 14.24
N ARG A 78 13.45 -15.71 15.12
CA ARG A 78 13.73 -15.67 16.56
C ARG A 78 13.62 -17.06 17.19
N LEU A 79 12.50 -17.76 16.98
CA LEU A 79 12.26 -19.10 17.51
C LEU A 79 13.32 -20.11 17.05
N LYS A 80 13.76 -20.02 15.79
CA LYS A 80 14.86 -20.86 15.27
C LYS A 80 16.15 -20.67 16.06
N ARG A 81 16.51 -19.42 16.40
CA ARG A 81 17.70 -19.12 17.21
C ARG A 81 17.57 -19.66 18.63
N GLU A 82 16.42 -19.44 19.27
CA GLU A 82 16.15 -19.95 20.62
C GLU A 82 16.25 -21.48 20.66
N ILE A 83 15.66 -22.19 19.69
CA ILE A 83 15.76 -23.65 19.56
C ILE A 83 17.22 -24.10 19.38
N GLU A 84 18.02 -23.38 18.60
CA GLU A 84 19.42 -23.74 18.38
C GLU A 84 20.25 -23.61 19.66
N VAL A 85 20.03 -22.54 20.44
CA VAL A 85 20.65 -22.37 21.76
C VAL A 85 20.25 -23.48 22.71
N LEU A 86 18.95 -23.80 22.80
CA LEU A 86 18.44 -24.87 23.66
C LEU A 86 18.97 -26.25 23.25
N LYS A 87 19.13 -26.51 21.94
CA LYS A 87 19.74 -27.75 21.45
C LYS A 87 21.21 -27.87 21.87
N LYS A 88 21.97 -26.78 21.80
CA LYS A 88 23.38 -26.76 22.23
C LYS A 88 23.54 -26.91 23.74
N ALA A 89 22.61 -26.37 24.53
CA ALA A 89 22.63 -26.48 26.00
C ALA A 89 22.19 -27.86 26.52
N ARG A 90 21.56 -28.69 25.68
CA ARG A 90 21.08 -30.03 26.05
C ARG A 90 22.09 -31.15 25.72
N ASN A 91 23.19 -30.83 25.05
CA ASN A 91 24.32 -31.73 24.80
C ASN A 91 25.48 -31.38 25.74
#